data_AF-A0A967DAG5-F1
#
_entry.id   AF-A0A967DAG5-F1
#
_cell.length_a   1.000
_cell.length_b   1.000
_cell.length_c   1.000
_cell.angle_alpha   90.00
_cell.angle_beta   90.00
_cell.angle_gamma   90.00
#
_symmetry.space_group_name_H-M   'P 1'
#
loop_
_entity.id
_entity.type
_entity.pdbx_description
1 polymer ?
#
loop_
_entity_poly.entity_id
_entity_poly.type
_entity_poly.pdbx_seq_one_letter_code
_entity_poly.pdbx_strand_id
1 'polypeptide(L)'
;MTVLIGPSEKQVDFILTLLKEREIEAGEADELRENLPHLNKREASDLIARLLKLPKLPKAPRVNPTQVPLTTIQKSKYALPVADLSHLDLGFEIHGDLLFLEVREFMGTLYMRRLTGSLGGFTRHKLSVQDVIDLVGVIRSNQYGYAKLFGIHYSCCGSCGAELTDPTSRSLQLGPECRKKFGF
;
A
#
# COMPACT_ATOMS: atom_id res chain seq x y z
N MET A 1 21.55 40.65 36.86
CA MET A 1 22.11 39.40 36.31
C MET A 1 20.98 38.66 35.61
N THR A 2 20.96 38.65 34.28
CA THR A 2 19.93 37.98 33.49
C THR A 2 20.22 36.49 33.50
N VAL A 3 19.34 35.68 34.07
CA VAL A 3 19.47 34.21 34.03
C VAL A 3 19.34 33.79 32.57
N LEU A 4 20.43 33.30 31.97
CA LEU A 4 20.41 32.70 30.64
C LEU A 4 19.64 31.38 30.75
N ILE A 5 18.36 31.43 30.40
CA ILE A 5 17.54 30.23 30.28
C ILE A 5 17.93 29.57 28.96
N GLY A 6 18.46 28.35 29.05
CA GLY A 6 18.78 27.51 27.90
C GLY A 6 17.55 27.20 27.03
N PRO A 7 17.72 26.44 25.94
CA PRO A 7 16.61 26.08 25.07
C PRO A 7 15.65 25.15 25.82
N SER A 8 14.35 25.21 25.52
CA SER A 8 13.40 24.24 26.06
C SER A 8 13.57 22.89 25.36
N GLU A 9 13.20 21.79 26.04
CA GLU A 9 13.22 20.43 25.47
C GLU A 9 12.46 20.37 24.13
N LYS A 10 11.29 21.04 24.06
CA LYS A 10 10.51 21.13 22.81
C LYS A 10 11.26 21.83 21.67
N GLN A 11 12.06 22.85 21.98
CA GLN A 11 12.89 23.51 20.96
C GLN A 11 14.02 22.59 20.50
N VAL A 12 14.67 21.90 21.43
CA VAL A 12 15.73 20.91 21.13
C VAL A 12 15.18 19.82 20.21
N ASP A 13 14.06 19.18 20.58
CA ASP A 13 13.44 18.11 19.79
C ASP A 13 13.05 18.59 18.38
N PHE A 14 12.51 19.80 18.29
CA PHE A 14 12.09 20.35 17.01
C PHE A 14 13.28 20.71 16.13
N ILE A 15 14.35 21.28 16.69
CA ILE A 15 15.60 21.54 15.97
C ILE A 15 16.19 20.22 15.46
N LEU A 16 16.30 19.19 16.31
CA LEU A 16 16.81 17.88 15.91
C LEU A 16 15.97 17.24 14.79
N THR A 17 14.66 17.46 14.79
CA THR A 17 13.76 17.04 13.71
C THR A 17 14.05 17.80 12.42
N LEU A 18 14.16 19.13 12.48
CA LEU A 18 14.47 19.96 11.32
C LEU A 18 15.84 19.64 10.72
N LEU A 19 16.85 19.37 11.54
CA LEU A 19 18.19 18.95 11.08
C LEU A 19 18.18 17.61 10.32
N LYS A 20 17.13 16.79 10.45
CA LYS A 20 16.94 15.54 9.69
C LYS A 20 16.10 15.72 8.43
N GLU A 21 15.23 16.73 8.40
CA GLU A 21 14.24 16.92 7.33
C GLU A 21 14.64 17.99 6.31
N ARG A 22 15.62 18.83 6.62
CA ARG A 22 16.02 19.98 5.80
C ARG A 22 17.31 19.72 5.04
N GLU A 23 17.42 20.33 3.87
CA GLU A 23 18.67 20.36 3.10
C GLU A 23 19.63 21.31 3.79
N ILE A 24 20.70 20.75 4.37
CA ILE A 24 21.74 21.44 5.13
C ILE A 24 23.09 21.02 4.52
N GLU A 25 24.06 21.94 4.50
CA GLU A 25 25.39 21.62 3.98
C GLU A 25 26.09 20.53 4.79
N ALA A 26 26.97 19.77 4.14
CA ALA A 26 27.68 18.68 4.78
C ALA A 26 28.56 19.22 5.93
N GLY A 27 28.35 18.72 7.14
CA GLY A 27 29.07 19.14 8.36
C GLY A 27 28.33 20.20 9.18
N GLU A 28 27.57 21.10 8.56
CA GLU A 28 26.83 22.16 9.27
C GLU A 28 25.78 21.59 10.24
N ALA A 29 25.12 20.49 9.85
CA ALA A 29 24.14 19.82 10.71
C ALA A 29 24.75 19.26 12.01
N ASP A 30 26.01 18.83 11.97
CA ASP A 30 26.72 18.28 13.15
C ASP A 30 27.24 19.41 14.03
N GLU A 31 27.79 20.47 13.43
CA GLU A 31 28.16 21.70 14.16
C GLU A 31 26.95 22.32 14.88
N LEU A 32 25.78 22.34 14.25
CA LEU A 32 24.54 22.83 14.88
C LEU A 32 24.06 21.93 16.02
N ARG A 33 24.29 20.61 15.95
CA ARG A 33 23.98 19.68 17.05
C ARG A 33 24.90 19.88 18.24
N GLU A 34 26.20 20.06 17.99
CA GLU A 34 27.19 20.30 19.03
C GLU A 34 26.99 21.64 19.73
N ASN A 35 26.58 22.68 18.99
CA ASN A 35 26.32 24.01 19.56
C ASN A 35 24.95 24.13 20.24
N LEU A 36 24.02 23.20 20.03
CA LEU A 36 22.65 23.25 20.54
C LEU A 36 22.53 23.42 22.07
N PRO A 37 23.36 22.76 22.91
CA PRO A 37 23.31 22.92 24.37
C PRO A 37 23.75 24.31 24.85
N HIS A 38 24.45 25.07 24.02
CA HIS A 38 25.00 26.38 24.35
C HIS A 38 24.10 27.54 23.95
N LEU A 39 23.02 27.28 23.20
CA LEU A 39 22.07 28.31 22.77
C LEU A 39 21.16 28.74 23.92
N ASN A 40 20.82 30.02 23.96
CA ASN A 40 19.70 30.47 24.77
C ASN A 40 18.36 30.26 24.04
N LYS A 41 17.26 30.39 24.78
CA LYS A 41 15.90 30.18 24.26
C LYS A 41 15.57 31.02 23.01
N ARG A 42 16.10 32.26 22.93
CA ARG A 42 15.86 33.17 21.80
C ARG A 42 16.64 32.70 20.58
N GLU A 43 17.92 32.38 20.74
CA GLU A 43 18.79 31.83 19.69
C GLU A 43 18.23 30.52 19.12
N ALA A 44 17.71 29.64 19.97
CA ALA A 44 17.05 28.42 19.51
C ALA A 44 15.79 28.71 18.67
N SER A 45 15.02 29.73 19.02
CA SER A 45 13.85 30.16 18.23
C SER A 45 14.27 30.73 16.88
N ASP A 46 15.33 31.53 16.86
CA ASP A 46 15.90 32.11 15.64
C ASP A 46 16.47 31.02 14.73
N LEU A 47 17.13 30.00 15.30
CA LEU A 47 17.62 28.82 14.56
C LEU A 47 16.46 28.03 13.94
N ILE A 48 15.39 27.77 14.68
CA ILE A 48 14.18 27.14 14.15
C ILE A 48 13.64 27.94 12.95
N ALA A 49 13.53 29.26 13.08
CA ALA A 49 13.04 30.12 12.01
C ALA A 49 13.93 30.09 10.76
N ARG A 50 15.25 29.93 10.92
CA ARG A 50 16.20 29.74 9.80
C ARG A 50 16.02 28.37 9.16
N LEU A 51 16.02 27.29 9.94
CA LEU A 51 15.87 25.91 9.45
C LEU A 51 14.53 25.70 8.72
N LEU A 52 13.45 26.37 9.16
CA LEU A 52 12.15 26.29 8.50
C LEU A 52 12.15 26.86 7.07
N LYS A 53 13.05 27.82 6.77
CA LYS A 53 13.20 28.43 5.44
C LYS A 53 13.99 27.57 4.47
N LEU A 54 14.78 26.61 4.97
CA LEU A 54 15.55 25.71 4.12
C LEU A 54 14.60 24.75 3.37
N PRO A 55 14.97 24.31 2.15
CA PRO A 55 14.25 23.27 1.44
C PRO A 55 14.13 22.00 2.28
N LYS A 56 13.05 21.25 2.09
CA LYS A 56 12.94 19.91 2.69
C LYS A 56 13.72 18.93 1.84
N LEU A 57 14.44 18.02 2.49
CA LEU A 57 15.04 16.88 1.81
C LEU A 57 13.94 16.15 1.03
N PRO A 58 14.24 15.72 -0.22
CA PRO A 58 13.30 14.92 -0.99
C PRO A 58 12.95 13.69 -0.17
N LYS A 59 11.65 13.49 0.08
CA LYS A 59 11.18 12.29 0.78
C LYS A 59 11.69 11.09 0.00
N ALA A 60 12.48 10.23 0.64
CA ALA A 60 12.89 8.97 0.03
C ALA A 60 11.64 8.27 -0.54
N PRO A 61 11.68 7.78 -1.78
CA PRO A 61 10.54 7.12 -2.38
C PRO A 61 10.17 5.94 -1.48
N ARG A 62 9.02 6.02 -0.80
CA ARG A 62 8.48 4.91 -0.04
C ARG A 62 8.01 3.87 -1.03
N VAL A 63 8.87 2.90 -1.32
CA VAL A 63 8.50 1.73 -2.11
C VAL A 63 7.45 0.97 -1.31
N ASN A 64 6.22 0.93 -1.80
CA ASN A 64 5.18 0.13 -1.17
C ASN A 64 5.55 -1.36 -1.36
N PRO A 65 5.79 -2.12 -0.28
CA PRO A 65 6.32 -3.48 -0.35
C PRO A 65 5.41 -4.44 -1.12
N THR A 66 4.12 -4.10 -1.24
CA THR A 66 3.14 -4.91 -1.99
C THR A 66 3.24 -4.76 -3.50
N GLN A 67 3.94 -3.75 -4.04
CA GLN A 67 3.95 -3.50 -5.49
C GLN A 67 4.63 -4.63 -6.27
N VAL A 68 5.81 -5.08 -5.81
CA VAL A 68 6.57 -6.14 -6.49
C VAL A 68 5.79 -7.46 -6.52
N PRO A 69 5.18 -7.93 -5.42
CA PRO A 69 4.28 -9.09 -5.49
C PRO A 69 3.11 -8.89 -6.44
N LEU A 70 2.42 -7.75 -6.37
CA LEU A 70 1.18 -7.53 -7.13
C LEU A 70 1.38 -7.45 -8.65
N THR A 71 2.57 -7.06 -9.13
CA THR A 71 2.87 -7.07 -10.58
C THR A 71 3.01 -8.48 -11.15
N THR A 72 3.17 -9.51 -10.31
CA THR A 72 3.30 -10.91 -10.76
C THR A 72 1.96 -11.58 -11.09
N ILE A 73 0.84 -10.93 -10.79
CA ILE A 73 -0.51 -11.44 -11.03
C ILE A 73 -1.35 -10.47 -11.85
N GLN A 74 -2.36 -11.00 -12.56
CA GLN A 74 -3.22 -10.17 -13.40
C GLN A 74 -4.15 -9.26 -12.59
N LYS A 75 -4.47 -8.08 -13.14
CA LYS A 75 -5.53 -7.21 -12.62
C LYS A 75 -6.89 -7.86 -12.86
N SER A 76 -7.49 -8.42 -11.82
CA SER A 76 -8.71 -9.21 -11.87
C SER A 76 -9.41 -9.27 -10.52
N LYS A 77 -10.63 -9.84 -10.50
CA LYS A 77 -11.22 -10.39 -9.28
C LYS A 77 -10.88 -11.88 -9.21
N TYR A 78 -10.78 -12.38 -8.00
CA TYR A 78 -10.41 -13.76 -7.70
C TYR A 78 -11.32 -14.30 -6.62
N ALA A 79 -11.72 -15.55 -6.74
CA ALA A 79 -12.34 -16.33 -5.68
C ALA A 79 -11.39 -17.47 -5.32
N LEU A 80 -10.94 -17.51 -4.07
CA LEU A 80 -9.99 -18.50 -3.56
C LEU A 80 -10.75 -19.44 -2.62
N PRO A 81 -10.74 -20.76 -2.85
CA PRO A 81 -11.23 -21.74 -1.88
C PRO A 81 -10.50 -21.61 -0.56
N VAL A 82 -11.23 -21.61 0.56
CA VAL A 82 -10.63 -21.58 1.91
C VAL A 82 -9.72 -22.78 2.15
N ALA A 83 -10.00 -23.91 1.51
CA ALA A 83 -9.12 -25.09 1.55
C ALA A 83 -7.68 -24.77 1.09
N ASP A 84 -7.53 -23.93 0.06
CA ASP A 84 -6.23 -23.51 -0.48
C ASP A 84 -5.51 -22.52 0.45
N LEU A 85 -6.19 -21.98 1.46
CA LEU A 85 -5.68 -20.99 2.41
C LEU A 85 -5.37 -21.58 3.79
N SER A 86 -5.63 -22.87 4.00
CA SER A 86 -5.53 -23.55 5.30
C SER A 86 -4.15 -23.47 5.98
N HIS A 87 -3.10 -23.18 5.21
CA HIS A 87 -1.72 -23.05 5.68
C HIS A 87 -1.31 -21.60 5.99
N LEU A 88 -2.20 -20.63 5.76
CA LEU A 88 -1.92 -19.20 5.95
C LEU A 88 -2.54 -18.68 7.25
N ASP A 89 -1.78 -17.87 7.98
CA ASP A 89 -2.27 -17.14 9.15
C ASP A 89 -2.71 -15.73 8.73
N LEU A 90 -3.96 -15.62 8.29
CA LEU A 90 -4.52 -14.36 7.81
C LEU A 90 -5.02 -13.51 8.98
N GLY A 91 -4.73 -12.21 8.94
CA GLY A 91 -5.14 -11.25 9.98
C GLY A 91 -6.64 -10.96 10.08
N PHE A 92 -7.50 -11.82 9.50
CA PHE A 92 -8.95 -11.67 9.49
C PHE A 92 -9.64 -13.03 9.34
N GLU A 93 -10.86 -13.12 9.85
CA GLU A 93 -11.71 -14.30 9.66
C GLU A 93 -12.31 -14.34 8.24
N ILE A 94 -12.41 -15.56 7.70
CA ILE A 94 -13.12 -15.85 6.46
C ILE A 94 -14.43 -16.56 6.83
N HIS A 95 -15.55 -16.01 6.37
CA HIS A 95 -16.86 -16.63 6.52
C HIS A 95 -17.29 -17.26 5.19
N GLY A 96 -17.52 -18.57 5.18
CA GLY A 96 -17.89 -19.35 4.00
C GLY A 96 -16.71 -20.06 3.33
N ASP A 97 -16.96 -20.63 2.15
CA ASP A 97 -16.01 -21.52 1.47
C ASP A 97 -15.04 -20.79 0.53
N LEU A 98 -15.29 -19.51 0.25
CA LEU A 98 -14.54 -18.71 -0.70
C LEU A 98 -14.11 -17.36 -0.10
N LEU A 99 -12.85 -16.99 -0.32
CA LEU A 99 -12.33 -15.65 -0.13
C LEU A 99 -12.35 -14.89 -1.46
N PHE A 100 -13.00 -13.74 -1.50
CA PHE A 100 -13.05 -12.89 -2.69
C PHE A 100 -12.05 -11.75 -2.61
N LEU A 101 -11.26 -11.57 -3.67
CA LEU A 101 -10.22 -10.55 -3.77
C LEU A 101 -10.36 -9.75 -5.07
N GLU A 102 -9.91 -8.50 -5.05
CA GLU A 102 -9.77 -7.64 -6.23
C GLU A 102 -8.36 -7.07 -6.29
N VAL A 103 -7.70 -7.26 -7.43
CA VAL A 103 -6.46 -6.58 -7.78
C VAL A 103 -6.78 -5.51 -8.82
N ARG A 104 -6.56 -4.24 -8.44
CA ARG A 104 -6.83 -3.09 -9.29
C ARG A 104 -5.70 -2.10 -9.26
N GLU A 105 -5.62 -1.29 -10.31
CA GLU A 105 -4.69 -0.17 -10.38
C GLU A 105 -5.43 1.14 -10.16
N PHE A 106 -4.83 2.04 -9.40
CA PHE A 106 -5.32 3.40 -9.23
C PHE A 106 -4.14 4.36 -9.20
N MET A 107 -4.14 5.35 -10.09
CA MET A 107 -3.05 6.33 -10.26
C MET A 107 -1.66 5.66 -10.33
N GLY A 108 -1.52 4.61 -11.15
CA GLY A 108 -0.26 3.89 -11.35
C GLY A 108 0.16 2.96 -10.20
N THR A 109 -0.65 2.84 -9.14
CA THR A 109 -0.35 1.97 -7.99
C THR A 109 -1.30 0.79 -7.95
N LEU A 110 -0.77 -0.42 -7.76
CA LEU A 110 -1.57 -1.63 -7.59
C LEU A 110 -2.06 -1.76 -6.15
N TYR A 111 -3.30 -2.22 -6.02
CA TYR A 111 -3.94 -2.48 -4.74
C TYR A 111 -4.64 -3.83 -4.79
N MET A 112 -4.49 -4.60 -3.71
CA MET A 112 -5.34 -5.74 -3.41
C MET A 112 -6.36 -5.36 -2.34
N ARG A 113 -7.59 -5.81 -2.52
CA ARG A 113 -8.70 -5.63 -1.57
C ARG A 113 -9.45 -6.93 -1.39
N ARG A 114 -9.81 -7.23 -0.14
CA ARG A 114 -10.82 -8.26 0.15
C ARG A 114 -12.20 -7.69 -0.14
N LEU A 115 -13.04 -8.47 -0.82
CA LEU A 115 -14.40 -8.11 -1.18
C LEU A 115 -15.41 -8.81 -0.26
N THR A 116 -16.42 -8.06 0.19
CA THR A 116 -17.61 -8.60 0.84
C THR A 116 -18.86 -7.94 0.26
N GLY A 117 -19.98 -8.66 0.21
CA GLY A 117 -21.24 -8.18 -0.36
C GLY A 117 -21.55 -8.82 -1.72
N SER A 118 -22.23 -8.08 -2.59
CA SER A 118 -22.73 -8.57 -3.88
C SER A 118 -22.10 -7.87 -5.09
N LEU A 119 -22.29 -8.46 -6.27
CA LEU A 119 -21.86 -7.87 -7.53
C LEU A 119 -22.45 -6.46 -7.71
N GLY A 120 -21.60 -5.49 -8.03
CA GLY A 120 -21.97 -4.07 -8.13
C GLY A 120 -21.97 -3.30 -6.80
N GLY A 121 -21.97 -3.99 -5.65
CA GLY A 121 -22.09 -3.40 -4.31
C GLY A 121 -20.98 -3.78 -3.32
N PHE A 122 -19.81 -4.23 -3.80
CA PHE A 122 -18.77 -4.74 -2.91
C PHE A 122 -18.20 -3.68 -1.96
N THR A 123 -18.17 -4.03 -0.67
CA THR A 123 -17.30 -3.38 0.32
C THR A 123 -15.88 -3.90 0.16
N ARG A 124 -14.91 -2.98 0.17
CA ARG A 124 -13.48 -3.27 -0.06
C ARG A 124 -12.69 -3.07 1.23
N HIS A 125 -12.18 -4.16 1.76
CA HIS A 125 -11.36 -4.15 2.97
C HIS A 125 -9.88 -4.07 2.61
N LYS A 126 -9.12 -3.30 3.39
CA LYS A 126 -7.66 -3.29 3.28
C LYS A 126 -7.11 -4.60 3.85
N LEU A 127 -6.02 -5.06 3.28
CA LEU A 127 -5.26 -6.22 3.72
C LEU A 127 -3.94 -5.75 4.31
N SER A 128 -3.37 -6.52 5.25
CA SER A 128 -2.02 -6.26 5.71
C SER A 128 -1.01 -6.54 4.59
N VAL A 129 0.21 -6.04 4.72
CA VAL A 129 1.28 -6.29 3.72
C VAL A 129 1.56 -7.79 3.60
N GLN A 130 1.58 -8.49 4.73
CA GLN A 130 1.86 -9.92 4.79
C GLN A 130 0.74 -10.73 4.11
N ASP A 131 -0.53 -10.46 4.44
CA ASP A 131 -1.67 -11.12 3.78
C ASP A 131 -1.61 -10.96 2.26
N VAL A 132 -1.23 -9.77 1.76
CA VAL A 132 -1.11 -9.54 0.32
C VAL A 132 -0.02 -10.42 -0.29
N ILE A 133 1.13 -10.54 0.36
CA ILE A 133 2.25 -11.37 -0.12
C ILE A 133 1.81 -12.83 -0.19
N ASP A 134 1.18 -13.33 0.87
CA ASP A 134 0.76 -14.72 1.00
C ASP A 134 -0.34 -15.07 -0.02
N LEU A 135 -1.35 -14.21 -0.15
CA LEU A 135 -2.43 -14.39 -1.12
C LEU A 135 -1.95 -14.29 -2.56
N VAL A 136 -0.98 -13.43 -2.86
CA VAL A 136 -0.32 -13.41 -4.18
C VAL A 136 0.34 -14.76 -4.45
N GLY A 137 1.04 -15.33 -3.45
CA GLY A 137 1.67 -16.65 -3.54
C GLY A 137 0.68 -17.74 -3.96
N VAL A 138 -0.50 -17.78 -3.33
CA VAL A 138 -1.57 -18.72 -3.69
C VAL A 138 -2.09 -18.46 -5.09
N ILE A 139 -2.45 -17.21 -5.42
CA ILE A 139 -3.05 -16.86 -6.72
C ILE A 139 -2.13 -17.22 -7.89
N ARG A 140 -0.82 -17.06 -7.73
CA ARG A 140 0.17 -17.35 -8.78
C ARG A 140 0.13 -18.79 -9.27
N SER A 141 -0.27 -19.75 -8.42
CA SER A 141 -0.37 -21.16 -8.81
C SER A 141 -1.45 -21.42 -9.86
N ASN A 142 -2.55 -20.65 -9.85
CA ASN A 142 -3.68 -20.83 -10.76
C ASN A 142 -4.50 -19.55 -10.97
N GLN A 143 -3.88 -18.51 -11.51
CA GLN A 143 -4.51 -17.18 -11.63
C GLN A 143 -5.83 -17.24 -12.42
N TYR A 144 -5.82 -17.93 -13.57
CA TYR A 144 -7.02 -18.07 -14.39
C TYR A 144 -8.11 -18.86 -13.66
N GLY A 145 -7.77 -19.97 -12.98
CA GLY A 145 -8.75 -20.77 -12.25
C GLY A 145 -9.48 -19.97 -11.19
N TYR A 146 -8.76 -19.17 -10.39
CA TYR A 146 -9.38 -18.33 -9.37
C TYR A 146 -10.21 -17.18 -9.95
N ALA A 147 -9.78 -16.59 -11.08
CA ALA A 147 -10.57 -15.59 -11.77
C ALA A 147 -11.85 -16.20 -12.39
N LYS A 148 -11.73 -17.39 -12.99
CA LYS A 148 -12.86 -18.16 -13.51
C LYS A 148 -13.84 -18.50 -12.40
N LEU A 149 -13.35 -18.95 -11.24
CA LEU A 149 -14.18 -19.30 -10.09
C LEU A 149 -15.00 -18.10 -9.59
N PHE A 150 -14.39 -16.90 -9.58
CA PHE A 150 -15.13 -15.67 -9.31
C PHE A 150 -16.28 -15.47 -10.32
N GLY A 151 -15.98 -15.62 -11.61
CA GLY A 151 -16.96 -15.46 -12.67
C GLY A 151 -18.11 -16.47 -12.61
N ILE A 152 -17.81 -17.73 -12.26
CA ILE A 152 -18.82 -18.76 -12.00
C ILE A 152 -19.71 -18.35 -10.82
N HIS A 153 -19.11 -17.96 -9.70
CA HIS A 153 -19.85 -17.65 -8.48
C HIS A 153 -20.82 -16.49 -8.67
N TYR A 154 -20.41 -15.44 -9.38
CA TYR A 154 -21.24 -14.25 -9.63
C TYR A 154 -21.92 -14.22 -11.00
N SER A 155 -21.79 -15.29 -11.80
CA SER A 155 -22.30 -15.37 -13.18
C SER A 155 -21.91 -14.17 -14.06
N CYS A 156 -20.65 -13.76 -13.99
CA CYS A 156 -20.13 -12.58 -14.70
C CYS A 156 -18.69 -12.78 -15.16
N CYS A 157 -18.12 -11.81 -15.89
CA CYS A 157 -16.69 -11.80 -16.20
C CYS A 157 -15.87 -11.78 -14.91
N GLY A 158 -15.01 -12.79 -14.71
CA GLY A 158 -14.10 -12.91 -13.57
C GLY A 158 -13.13 -11.73 -13.39
N SER A 159 -12.84 -10.99 -14.46
CA SER A 159 -11.93 -9.83 -14.40
C SER A 159 -12.67 -8.51 -14.18
N CYS A 160 -13.54 -8.11 -15.11
CA CYS A 160 -14.20 -6.80 -15.05
C CYS A 160 -15.56 -6.82 -14.33
N GLY A 161 -16.22 -7.97 -14.19
CA GLY A 161 -17.57 -8.09 -13.63
C GLY A 161 -18.72 -7.77 -14.60
N ALA A 162 -18.43 -7.57 -15.89
CA ALA A 162 -19.45 -7.37 -16.92
C ALA A 162 -20.21 -8.68 -17.23
N GLU A 163 -21.43 -8.56 -17.72
CA GLU A 163 -22.23 -9.68 -18.22
C GLU A 163 -21.58 -10.34 -19.44
N LEU A 164 -21.76 -11.65 -19.57
CA LEU A 164 -21.17 -12.46 -20.64
C LEU A 164 -22.25 -12.93 -21.61
N THR A 165 -22.22 -12.41 -22.84
CA THR A 165 -23.26 -12.67 -23.84
C THR A 165 -22.84 -13.70 -24.89
N ASP A 166 -21.56 -13.77 -25.25
CA ASP A 166 -21.08 -14.73 -26.24
C ASP A 166 -20.68 -16.09 -25.63
N PRO A 167 -20.80 -17.21 -26.38
CA PRO A 167 -20.53 -18.55 -25.88
C PRO A 167 -19.09 -18.75 -25.36
N THR A 168 -18.11 -18.12 -25.99
CA THR A 168 -16.70 -18.28 -25.62
C THR A 168 -16.43 -17.56 -24.30
N SER A 169 -16.95 -16.36 -24.13
CA SER A 169 -16.81 -15.65 -22.87
C SER A 169 -17.51 -16.38 -21.74
N ARG A 170 -18.71 -16.94 -21.97
CA ARG A 170 -19.41 -17.78 -20.97
C ARG A 170 -18.62 -19.03 -20.59
N SER A 171 -18.00 -19.73 -21.55
CA SER A 171 -17.21 -20.93 -21.24
C SER A 171 -15.92 -20.61 -20.46
N LEU A 172 -15.29 -19.48 -20.79
CA LEU A 172 -14.07 -19.01 -20.13
C LEU A 172 -14.33 -18.21 -18.86
N GLN A 173 -15.56 -17.75 -18.65
CA GLN A 173 -15.96 -16.78 -17.61
C GLN A 173 -15.16 -15.48 -17.66
N LEU A 174 -14.77 -15.07 -18.88
CA LEU A 174 -13.97 -13.88 -19.14
C LEU A 174 -14.46 -13.23 -20.43
N GLY A 175 -14.71 -11.92 -20.39
CA GLY A 175 -15.06 -11.16 -21.59
C GLY A 175 -13.90 -11.10 -22.60
N PRO A 176 -14.17 -10.69 -23.85
CA PRO A 176 -13.21 -10.77 -24.96
C PRO A 176 -11.88 -10.03 -24.71
N GLU A 177 -11.92 -8.86 -24.08
CA GLU A 177 -10.71 -8.11 -23.72
C GLU A 177 -10.03 -8.65 -22.46
N CYS A 178 -10.79 -9.28 -21.57
CA CYS A 178 -10.26 -9.78 -20.31
C CYS A 178 -9.51 -11.09 -20.49
N ARG A 179 -9.95 -11.97 -21.40
CA ARG A 179 -9.33 -13.29 -21.63
C ARG A 179 -7.91 -13.18 -22.22
N LYS A 180 -7.61 -12.11 -22.96
CA LYS A 180 -6.27 -11.79 -23.48
C LYS A 180 -5.22 -11.69 -22.37
N LYS A 181 -5.61 -11.19 -21.18
CA LYS A 181 -4.73 -11.10 -20.00
C LYS A 181 -4.24 -12.47 -19.51
N PHE A 182 -4.98 -13.53 -19.85
CA PHE A 182 -4.72 -14.90 -19.43
C PHE A 182 -4.27 -15.79 -20.60
N GLY A 183 -4.02 -15.22 -21.78
CA GLY A 183 -3.48 -15.95 -22.94
C GLY A 183 -4.52 -16.62 -23.85
N PHE A 184 -5.78 -16.17 -23.83
CA PHE A 184 -6.86 -16.64 -24.72
C PHE A 184 -7.30 -15.59 -25.75
#